data_AF-A0A2T3GNN6-F1
#
_entry.id   AF-A0A2T3GNN6-F1
#
_cell.length_a   1.000
_cell.length_b   1.000
_cell.length_c   1.000
_cell.angle_alpha   90.00
_cell.angle_beta   90.00
_cell.angle_gamma   90.00
#
_symmetry.space_group_name_H-M   'P 1'
#
loop_
_entity.id
_entity.type
_entity.pdbx_description
1 polymer ?
#
loop_
_entity_poly.entity_id
_entity_poly.type
_entity_poly.pdbx_seq_one_letter_code
_entity_poly.pdbx_strand_id
1 'polypeptide(L)'
;MNRWCISRVQKGKTPRMPSRSDVMTTAWTLYRRDTRLLRPSTAAARRRWFARSLSTAWTWARQQATDATKTEDQNRAERIAGLRLELLRIDARPFGMSIAKDRAMLAEEIHHLSAKSCSSVAQMAA
;
A
#
# COMPACT_ATOMS: atom_id res chain seq x y z
N MET A 1 -21.43 -26.61 -14.97
CA MET A 1 -22.26 -25.78 -14.06
C MET A 1 -21.42 -24.60 -13.59
N ASN A 2 -21.56 -23.46 -14.27
CA ASN A 2 -20.73 -22.27 -14.02
C ASN A 2 -21.39 -21.39 -12.95
N ARG A 3 -20.97 -21.50 -11.69
CA ARG A 3 -21.38 -20.56 -10.63
C ARG A 3 -20.54 -19.30 -10.70
N TRP A 4 -21.10 -18.27 -11.34
CA TRP A 4 -20.65 -16.90 -11.21
C TRP A 4 -20.88 -16.44 -9.77
N CYS A 5 -19.81 -16.28 -9.00
CA CYS A 5 -19.85 -15.73 -7.65
C CYS A 5 -20.08 -14.21 -7.78
N ILE A 6 -21.32 -13.76 -7.63
CA ILE A 6 -21.67 -12.34 -7.57
C ILE A 6 -21.16 -11.80 -6.23
N SER A 7 -20.05 -11.06 -6.27
CA SER A 7 -19.48 -10.36 -5.11
C SER A 7 -20.48 -9.34 -4.58
N ARG A 8 -21.03 -9.60 -3.39
CA ARG A 8 -21.86 -8.65 -2.66
C ARG A 8 -20.97 -7.48 -2.20
N VAL A 9 -21.06 -6.35 -2.89
CA VAL A 9 -20.36 -5.11 -2.51
C VAL A 9 -20.88 -4.67 -1.14
N GLN A 10 -20.05 -4.80 -0.11
CA GLN A 10 -20.30 -4.24 1.23
C GLN A 10 -20.43 -2.71 1.10
N LYS A 11 -21.55 -2.15 1.57
CA LYS A 11 -21.79 -0.70 1.60
C LYS A 11 -20.62 0.00 2.32
N GLY A 12 -19.84 0.77 1.56
CA GLY A 12 -18.57 1.34 2.01
C GLY A 12 -18.72 2.24 3.24
N LYS A 13 -17.95 1.93 4.30
CA LYS A 13 -17.56 2.93 5.29
C LYS A 13 -16.76 4.00 4.55
N THR A 14 -17.27 5.21 4.48
CA THR A 14 -16.52 6.33 3.91
C THR A 14 -15.21 6.49 4.69
N PRO A 15 -14.06 6.67 4.02
CA PRO A 15 -12.80 6.89 4.70
C PRO A 15 -12.95 8.09 5.64
N ARG A 16 -12.80 7.85 6.95
CA ARG A 16 -12.79 8.95 7.91
C ARG A 16 -11.54 9.77 7.62
N MET A 17 -11.73 11.01 7.18
CA MET A 17 -10.62 11.90 6.87
C MET A 17 -9.74 12.08 8.12
N PRO A 18 -8.40 12.10 7.95
CA PRO A 18 -7.49 12.31 9.05
C PRO A 18 -7.72 13.67 9.70
N SER A 19 -7.59 13.74 11.03
CA SER A 19 -7.76 14.99 11.74
C SER A 19 -6.65 15.97 11.35
N ARG A 20 -6.97 17.27 11.28
CA ARG A 20 -5.98 18.30 10.94
C ARG A 20 -4.80 18.29 11.91
N SER A 21 -5.04 18.02 13.19
CA SER A 21 -4.00 17.93 14.23
C SER A 21 -3.02 16.79 14.00
N ASP A 22 -3.49 15.62 13.55
CA ASP A 22 -2.61 14.46 13.32
C ASP A 22 -1.71 14.69 12.11
N VAL A 23 -2.27 15.27 11.04
CA VAL A 23 -1.51 15.66 9.85
C VAL A 23 -0.44 16.68 10.21
N MET A 24 -0.79 17.70 11.00
CA MET A 24 0.16 18.73 11.43
C MET A 24 1.28 18.15 12.33
N THR A 25 0.94 17.22 13.23
CA THR A 25 1.92 16.54 14.09
C THR A 25 2.91 15.71 13.27
N THR A 26 2.39 15.00 12.26
CA THR A 26 3.21 14.20 11.33
C THR A 26 4.10 15.11 10.49
N ALA A 27 3.54 16.17 9.92
CA ALA A 27 4.28 17.15 9.13
C ALA A 27 5.42 17.80 9.92
N TRP A 28 5.16 18.17 11.19
CA TRP A 28 6.17 18.72 12.07
C TRP A 28 7.29 17.73 12.40
N THR A 29 6.94 16.46 12.58
CA THR A 29 7.92 15.39 12.84
C THR A 29 8.81 15.16 11.61
N LEU A 30 8.23 15.10 10.41
CA LEU A 30 8.98 15.02 9.16
C LEU A 30 9.90 16.22 8.96
N TYR A 31 9.38 17.43 9.13
CA TYR A 31 10.15 18.66 9.01
C TYR A 31 11.36 18.66 9.95
N ARG A 32 11.17 18.29 11.22
CA ARG A 32 12.27 18.22 12.20
C ARG A 32 13.30 17.15 11.84
N ARG A 33 12.85 15.98 11.36
CA ARG A 33 13.75 14.91 10.89
C ARG A 33 14.64 15.40 9.75
N ASP A 34 14.02 16.00 8.73
CA ASP A 34 14.72 16.39 7.50
C ASP A 34 15.63 17.61 7.71
N THR A 35 15.24 18.54 8.57
CA THR A 35 16.03 19.76 8.87
C THR A 35 17.01 19.61 10.04
N ARG A 36 17.12 18.41 10.64
CA ARG A 36 18.03 18.15 11.77
C ARG A 36 19.49 18.39 11.40
N LEU A 37 19.91 18.01 10.19
CA LEU A 37 21.29 18.10 9.72
C LEU A 37 21.55 19.33 8.84
N LEU A 38 20.53 19.80 8.11
CA LEU A 38 20.63 20.95 7.22
C LEU A 38 19.47 21.92 7.49
N ARG A 39 19.65 22.77 8.49
CA ARG A 39 18.64 23.77 8.84
C ARG A 39 18.66 24.91 7.82
N PRO A 40 17.54 25.21 7.14
CA PRO A 40 17.49 26.34 6.24
C PRO A 40 17.66 27.67 6.99
N SER A 41 18.62 28.48 6.55
CA SER A 41 18.95 29.78 7.17
C SER A 41 17.84 30.81 6.96
N THR A 42 17.22 30.83 5.77
CA THR A 42 16.19 31.81 5.42
C THR A 42 14.78 31.36 5.81
N ALA A 43 13.94 32.33 6.19
CA ALA A 43 12.54 32.07 6.53
C ALA A 43 11.75 31.50 5.34
N ALA A 44 12.03 31.97 4.11
CA ALA A 44 11.40 31.46 2.90
C ALA A 44 11.73 29.98 2.65
N ALA A 45 12.99 29.57 2.84
CA ALA A 45 13.38 28.18 2.70
C ALA A 45 12.72 27.30 3.77
N ARG A 46 12.67 27.74 5.04
CA ARG A 46 11.95 27.00 6.10
C ARG A 46 10.48 26.76 5.76
N ARG A 47 9.79 27.77 5.21
CA ARG A 47 8.38 27.63 4.77
C ARG A 47 8.24 26.60 3.64
N ARG A 48 9.13 26.62 2.64
CA ARG A 48 9.11 25.65 1.53
C ARG A 48 9.32 24.22 2.02
N TRP A 49 10.29 24.01 2.90
CA TRP A 49 10.55 22.70 3.51
C TRP A 49 9.36 22.21 4.31
N PHE A 50 8.78 23.07 5.15
CA PHE A 50 7.60 22.72 5.93
C PHE A 50 6.39 22.41 5.03
N ALA A 51 6.17 23.18 3.97
CA ALA A 51 5.11 22.91 2.99
C ALA A 51 5.28 21.52 2.35
N ARG A 52 6.51 21.14 1.99
CA ARG A 52 6.80 19.79 1.47
C ARG A 52 6.49 18.71 2.50
N SER A 53 6.91 18.89 3.76
CA SER A 53 6.60 17.94 4.84
C SER A 53 5.09 17.83 5.07
N LEU A 54 4.35 18.93 4.96
CA LEU A 54 2.89 18.95 5.07
C LEU A 54 2.21 18.20 3.91
N SER A 55 2.65 18.42 2.67
CA SER A 55 2.15 17.67 1.52
C SER A 55 2.38 16.17 1.67
N THR A 56 3.57 15.74 2.10
CA THR A 56 3.87 14.32 2.35
C THR A 56 2.98 13.74 3.46
N ALA A 57 2.85 14.45 4.58
CA ALA A 57 2.00 14.03 5.69
C ALA A 57 0.53 13.87 5.26
N TRP A 58 0.03 14.79 4.44
CA TRP A 58 -1.33 14.71 3.89
C TRP A 58 -1.52 13.48 3.00
N THR A 59 -0.58 13.21 2.09
CA THR A 59 -0.62 12.01 1.24
C THR A 59 -0.63 10.73 2.08
N TRP A 60 0.25 10.63 3.09
CA TRP A 60 0.28 9.47 3.99
C TRP A 60 -1.02 9.30 4.77
N ALA A 61 -1.58 10.40 5.27
CA ALA A 61 -2.81 10.35 6.05
C ALA A 61 -4.02 9.95 5.19
N ARG A 62 -4.06 10.42 3.93
CA ARG A 62 -5.06 9.95 2.95
C ARG A 62 -4.87 8.48 2.63
N GLN A 63 -3.64 8.03 2.43
CA GLN A 63 -3.33 6.63 2.16
C GLN A 63 -3.78 5.74 3.32
N GLN A 64 -3.47 6.12 4.57
CA GLN A 64 -3.93 5.41 5.76
C GLN A 64 -5.45 5.36 5.87
N ALA A 65 -6.16 6.45 5.56
CA ALA A 65 -7.62 6.46 5.55
C ALA A 65 -8.17 5.49 4.48
N THR A 66 -7.54 5.42 3.30
CA THR A 66 -7.88 4.47 2.25
C THR A 66 -7.59 3.03 2.70
N ASP A 67 -6.41 2.77 3.25
CA ASP A 67 -5.99 1.43 3.70
C ASP A 67 -6.87 0.92 4.85
N ALA A 68 -7.32 1.80 5.76
CA ALA A 68 -8.24 1.46 6.85
C ALA A 68 -9.62 1.01 6.35
N THR A 69 -9.99 1.37 5.12
CA THR A 69 -11.25 0.95 4.49
C THR A 69 -11.10 -0.29 3.60
N LYS A 70 -9.87 -0.73 3.33
CA LYS A 70 -9.63 -1.93 2.52
C LYS A 70 -10.04 -3.17 3.31
N THR A 71 -10.82 -4.02 2.67
CA THR A 71 -11.07 -5.37 3.18
C THR A 71 -9.80 -6.20 3.06
N GLU A 72 -9.70 -7.26 3.85
CA GLU A 72 -8.58 -8.21 3.75
C GLU A 72 -8.45 -8.79 2.34
N ASP A 73 -9.58 -9.02 1.66
CA ASP A 73 -9.61 -9.47 0.27
C ASP A 73 -9.03 -8.42 -0.69
N GLN A 74 -9.33 -7.13 -0.49
CA GLN A 74 -8.77 -6.05 -1.29
C GLN A 74 -7.26 -5.92 -1.07
N ASN A 75 -6.79 -5.98 0.17
CA ASN A 75 -5.37 -5.98 0.51
C ASN A 75 -4.63 -7.17 -0.10
N ARG A 76 -5.25 -8.36 -0.09
CA ARG A 76 -4.71 -9.57 -0.71
C ARG A 76 -4.63 -9.44 -2.22
N ALA A 77 -5.67 -8.90 -2.87
CA ALA A 77 -5.67 -8.67 -4.31
C ALA A 77 -4.56 -7.70 -4.75
N GLU A 78 -4.37 -6.61 -4.00
CA GLU A 78 -3.27 -5.65 -4.22
C GLU A 78 -1.90 -6.30 -4.05
N ARG A 79 -1.74 -7.16 -3.03
CA ARG A 79 -0.50 -7.91 -2.82
C ARG A 79 -0.20 -8.88 -3.97
N ILE A 80 -1.21 -9.61 -4.45
CA ILE A 80 -1.07 -10.47 -5.64
C ILE A 80 -0.69 -9.65 -6.87
N ALA A 81 -1.32 -8.49 -7.08
CA ALA A 81 -0.98 -7.60 -8.20
C ALA A 81 0.47 -7.11 -8.12
N GLY A 82 0.95 -6.74 -6.93
CA GLY A 82 2.34 -6.38 -6.69
C GLY A 82 3.32 -7.53 -7.00
N LEU A 83 3.03 -8.74 -6.52
CA LEU A 83 3.87 -9.92 -6.80
C LEU A 83 3.92 -10.26 -8.30
N ARG A 84 2.80 -10.09 -9.02
CA ARG A 84 2.77 -10.26 -10.48
C ARG A 84 3.63 -9.21 -11.19
N LEU A 85 3.65 -7.98 -10.71
CA LEU A 85 4.49 -6.93 -11.26
C LEU A 85 5.98 -7.22 -11.02
N GLU A 86 6.34 -7.77 -9.85
CA GLU A 86 7.71 -8.24 -9.59
C GLU A 86 8.10 -9.42 -10.49
N LEU A 87 7.16 -10.33 -10.75
CA LEU A 87 7.38 -11.42 -11.71
C LEU A 87 7.76 -10.88 -13.09
N LEU A 88 7.00 -9.88 -13.59
CA LEU A 88 7.30 -9.22 -14.86
C LEU A 88 8.67 -8.54 -14.86
N ARG A 89 9.09 -7.94 -13.74
CA ARG A 89 10.43 -7.33 -13.61
C ARG A 89 11.54 -8.36 -13.67
N ILE A 90 11.34 -9.53 -13.05
CA ILE A 90 12.30 -10.63 -13.09
C ILE A 90 12.36 -11.25 -14.48
N ASP A 91 11.21 -11.40 -15.15
CA ASP A 91 11.16 -11.90 -16.52
C ASP A 91 11.82 -10.93 -17.52
N ALA A 92 11.84 -9.62 -17.21
CA ALA A 92 12.52 -8.59 -18.01
C ALA A 92 14.04 -8.46 -17.72
N ARG A 93 14.62 -9.29 -16.85
CA ARG A 93 16.03 -9.21 -16.46
C ARG A 93 16.95 -9.59 -17.64
N PRO A 94 18.11 -8.93 -17.81
CA PRO A 94 19.02 -9.24 -18.91
C PRO A 94 19.53 -10.68 -18.86
N PHE A 95 19.89 -11.19 -20.04
CA PHE A 95 20.35 -12.54 -20.26
C PHE A 95 21.58 -12.90 -19.39
N GLY A 96 21.63 -14.15 -18.93
CA GLY A 96 22.76 -14.68 -18.13
C GLY A 96 22.56 -14.62 -16.61
N MET A 97 21.49 -14.01 -16.10
CA MET A 97 21.11 -14.12 -14.69
C MET A 97 20.15 -15.29 -14.46
N SER A 98 20.44 -16.14 -13.48
CA SER A 98 19.49 -17.18 -13.04
C SER A 98 18.31 -16.53 -12.32
N ILE A 99 17.11 -16.73 -12.85
CA ILE A 99 15.86 -16.18 -12.33
C ILE A 99 14.88 -17.25 -11.84
N ALA A 100 15.20 -18.54 -12.07
CA ALA A 100 14.28 -19.65 -11.85
C ALA A 100 13.82 -19.76 -10.39
N LYS A 101 14.75 -19.57 -9.44
CA LYS A 101 14.45 -19.61 -8.00
C LYS A 101 13.54 -18.46 -7.57
N ASP A 102 13.85 -17.24 -8.00
CA ASP A 102 13.08 -16.04 -7.67
C ASP A 102 11.66 -16.14 -8.24
N ARG A 103 11.55 -16.63 -9.49
CA ARG A 103 10.28 -16.88 -10.17
C ARG A 103 9.42 -17.92 -9.44
N ALA A 104 10.02 -19.04 -9.03
CA ALA A 104 9.32 -20.10 -8.30
C ALA A 104 8.80 -19.61 -6.95
N MET A 105 9.63 -18.88 -6.19
CA MET A 105 9.25 -18.31 -4.90
C MET A 105 8.08 -17.32 -5.00
N LEU A 106 8.10 -16.43 -6.00
CA LEU A 106 6.99 -15.50 -6.22
C LEU A 106 5.70 -16.20 -6.68
N ALA A 107 5.81 -17.23 -7.53
CA ALA A 107 4.67 -18.02 -7.98
C ALA A 107 4.02 -18.79 -6.81
N GLU A 108 4.82 -19.35 -5.91
CA GLU A 108 4.36 -20.05 -4.71
C GLU A 108 3.61 -19.11 -3.77
N GLU A 109 4.13 -17.91 -3.50
CA GLU A 109 3.46 -16.93 -2.65
C GLU A 109 2.14 -16.44 -3.28
N ILE A 110 2.10 -16.23 -4.60
CA ILE A 110 0.85 -15.91 -5.31
C ILE A 110 -0.16 -17.05 -5.14
N HIS A 111 0.25 -18.30 -5.29
CA HIS A 111 -0.62 -19.46 -5.14
C HIS A 111 -1.17 -19.58 -3.72
N HIS A 112 -0.31 -19.44 -2.71
CA HIS A 112 -0.69 -19.47 -1.31
C HIS A 112 -1.68 -18.36 -0.92
N LEU A 113 -1.45 -17.13 -1.38
CA LEU A 113 -2.39 -16.03 -1.18
C LEU A 113 -3.71 -16.29 -1.91
N SER A 114 -3.68 -16.81 -3.13
CA SER A 114 -4.90 -17.12 -3.90
C SER A 114 -5.73 -18.22 -3.24
N ALA A 115 -5.11 -19.28 -2.72
CA ALA A 115 -5.79 -20.40 -2.07
C ALA A 115 -6.51 -20.00 -0.77
N LYS A 116 -5.91 -19.09 0.02
CA LYS A 116 -6.54 -18.53 1.24
C LYS A 116 -7.83 -17.75 0.95
N SER A 117 -8.02 -17.27 -0.27
CA SER A 117 -9.26 -16.60 -0.68
C SER A 117 -10.45 -17.55 -0.81
N CYS A 118 -10.22 -18.84 -1.07
CA CYS A 118 -11.27 -19.84 -1.26
C CYS A 118 -11.77 -20.44 0.06
N SER A 119 -10.94 -20.50 1.10
CA SER A 119 -11.31 -21.09 2.40
C SER A 119 -12.18 -20.18 3.27
N SER A 120 -12.01 -18.85 3.18
CA SER A 120 -12.80 -17.88 3.95
C SER A 120 -14.30 -17.89 3.60
N VAL A 121 -14.66 -18.28 2.38
CA VAL A 121 -16.06 -18.35 1.93
C VAL A 121 -16.74 -19.63 2.42
N ALA A 122 -15.99 -20.74 2.53
CA ALA A 122 -16.52 -22.02 2.98
C ALA A 122 -16.91 -22.02 4.47
N GLN A 123 -16.22 -21.22 5.31
CA GLN A 123 -16.51 -21.12 6.75
C GLN A 123 -17.67 -20.17 7.11
N MET A 124 -18.05 -19.26 6.21
CA MET A 124 -19.18 -18.34 6.43
C MET A 124 -20.52 -18.87 5.89
N ALA A 125 -20.53 -20.08 5.31
CA ALA A 125 -21.69 -20.72 4.69
C ALA A 125 -22.13 -22.01 5.41
N ALA A 126 -21.52 -22.33 6.55
CA ALA A 126 -21.89 -23.42 7.45
C ALA A 126 -22.52 -22.85 8.73
#